data_AF-A0A925L5S9-F1
#
_entry.id   AF-A0A925L5S9-F1
#
_cell.length_a   1.000
_cell.length_b   1.000
_cell.length_c   1.000
_cell.angle_alpha   90.00
_cell.angle_beta   90.00
_cell.angle_gamma   90.00
#
_symmetry.space_group_name_H-M   'P 1'
#
loop_
_entity.id
_entity.type
_entity.pdbx_description
1 polymer ?
#
loop_
_entity_poly.entity_id
_entity_poly.type
_entity_poly.pdbx_seq_one_letter_code
_entity_poly.pdbx_strand_id
1 'polypeptide(L)'
;MADILPDRPLSSLFTELTRETASLFRQEIRLAKAELTEKASQAGRGAAEIAIGGLLLFVALLALAATAVLALMTVVQPWLAALIVAVAVGLVGIVVLSKGLSNVRSGNLAPKRTIDSLRDNTRWAKEQLR
;
A
#
# COMPACT_ATOMS: atom_id res chain seq x y z
N MET A 1 -65.64 14.60 26.33
CA MET A 1 -64.64 13.59 25.92
C MET A 1 -63.29 14.29 25.90
N ALA A 2 -62.53 14.18 26.99
CA ALA A 2 -61.16 14.69 27.05
C ALA A 2 -60.25 13.48 26.82
N ASP A 3 -59.81 13.31 25.58
CA ASP A 3 -58.82 12.28 25.24
C ASP A 3 -57.47 12.73 25.77
N ILE A 4 -56.97 11.95 26.74
CA ILE A 4 -55.66 12.11 27.36
C ILE A 4 -54.62 11.73 26.29
N LEU A 5 -53.86 12.72 25.81
CA LEU A 5 -52.67 12.48 25.01
C LEU A 5 -51.67 11.70 25.88
N PRO A 6 -51.30 10.45 25.52
CA PRO A 6 -50.37 9.68 26.33
C PRO A 6 -49.00 10.37 26.31
N ASP A 7 -48.57 10.82 27.49
CA ASP A 7 -47.22 11.33 27.73
C ASP A 7 -46.20 10.31 27.23
N ARG A 8 -45.42 10.69 26.23
CA ARG A 8 -44.40 9.80 25.66
C ARG A 8 -43.42 9.43 26.78
N PRO A 9 -43.27 8.13 27.12
CA PRO A 9 -42.40 7.75 28.22
C PRO A 9 -40.94 8.03 27.86
N LEU A 10 -40.16 8.56 28.80
CA LEU A 10 -38.70 8.79 28.65
C LEU A 10 -37.94 7.56 28.13
N SER A 11 -38.46 6.36 28.39
CA SER A 11 -37.93 5.10 27.86
C SER A 11 -38.03 4.98 26.33
N SER A 12 -39.02 5.61 25.68
CA SER A 12 -39.14 5.59 24.22
C SER A 12 -38.08 6.46 23.55
N LEU A 13 -37.77 7.62 24.12
CA LEU A 13 -36.71 8.52 23.61
C LEU A 13 -35.32 7.89 23.75
N PHE A 14 -35.07 7.21 24.88
CA PHE A 14 -33.81 6.50 25.09
C PHE A 14 -33.64 5.32 24.12
N THR A 15 -34.74 4.61 23.83
CA THR A 15 -34.75 3.51 22.84
C THR A 15 -34.48 4.04 21.43
N GLU A 16 -35.05 5.20 21.08
CA GLU A 16 -34.88 5.84 19.77
C GLU A 16 -33.44 6.36 19.56
N LEU A 17 -32.86 7.04 20.56
CA LEU A 17 -31.46 7.48 20.54
C LEU A 17 -30.48 6.32 20.43
N THR A 18 -30.73 5.22 21.17
CA THR A 18 -29.88 4.01 21.08
C THR A 18 -29.96 3.39 19.70
N ARG A 19 -31.15 3.40 19.08
CA ARG A 19 -31.39 2.89 17.73
C ARG A 19 -30.74 3.75 16.65
N GLU A 20 -30.80 5.07 16.79
CA GLU A 20 -30.11 6.02 15.91
C GLU A 20 -28.58 5.90 16.03
N THR A 21 -28.06 5.81 17.25
CA THR A 21 -26.62 5.62 17.49
C THR A 21 -26.13 4.31 16.87
N ALA A 22 -26.89 3.21 17.03
CA ALA A 22 -26.59 1.94 16.38
C ALA A 22 -26.69 2.01 14.84
N SER A 23 -27.60 2.84 14.31
CA SER A 23 -27.74 3.11 12.87
C SER A 23 -26.53 3.87 12.33
N LEU A 24 -26.10 4.94 12.99
CA LEU A 24 -24.92 5.73 12.63
C LEU A 24 -23.66 4.87 12.63
N PHE A 25 -23.45 4.08 13.68
CA PHE A 25 -22.29 3.19 13.77
C PHE A 25 -22.25 2.18 12.61
N ARG A 26 -23.41 1.62 12.22
CA ARG A 26 -23.51 0.74 11.04
C ARG A 26 -23.24 1.49 9.73
N GLN A 27 -23.63 2.76 9.62
CA GLN A 27 -23.32 3.59 8.45
C GLN A 27 -21.83 3.87 8.35
N GLU A 28 -21.18 4.19 9.46
CA GLU A 28 -19.75 4.49 9.50
C GLU A 28 -18.90 3.25 9.18
N ILE A 29 -19.30 2.07 9.66
CA ILE A 29 -18.70 0.80 9.23
C ILE A 29 -18.88 0.57 7.73
N ARG A 30 -20.08 0.84 7.18
CA ARG A 30 -20.32 0.70 5.74
C ARG A 30 -19.47 1.67 4.92
N LEU A 31 -19.35 2.91 5.38
CA LEU A 31 -18.55 3.94 4.73
C LEU A 31 -17.07 3.59 4.79
N ALA A 32 -16.55 3.21 5.96
CA ALA A 32 -15.18 2.75 6.12
C ALA A 32 -14.89 1.55 5.24
N LYS A 33 -15.81 0.58 5.14
CA LYS A 33 -15.67 -0.56 4.23
C LYS A 33 -15.62 -0.12 2.76
N ALA A 34 -16.48 0.82 2.36
CA ALA A 34 -16.49 1.36 1.00
C ALA A 34 -15.17 2.06 0.67
N GLU A 35 -14.69 2.96 1.55
CA GLU A 35 -13.43 3.68 1.37
C GLU A 35 -12.22 2.72 1.34
N LEU A 36 -12.20 1.71 2.22
CA LEU A 36 -11.15 0.68 2.20
C LEU A 36 -11.17 -0.12 0.91
N THR A 37 -12.36 -0.45 0.39
CA THR A 37 -12.51 -1.18 -0.87
C THR A 37 -12.04 -0.35 -2.05
N GLU A 38 -12.37 0.94 -2.07
CA GLU A 38 -11.96 1.87 -3.12
C GLU A 38 -10.44 2.09 -3.11
N LYS A 39 -9.86 2.34 -1.93
CA LYS A 39 -8.39 2.44 -1.77
C LYS A 39 -7.68 1.16 -2.17
N ALA A 40 -8.21 -0.01 -1.78
CA ALA A 40 -7.65 -1.30 -2.17
C ALA A 40 -7.76 -1.53 -3.68
N SER A 41 -8.87 -1.14 -4.30
CA SER A 41 -9.06 -1.22 -5.76
C SER A 41 -8.09 -0.32 -6.50
N GLN A 42 -7.93 0.94 -6.06
CA GLN A 42 -6.99 1.88 -6.66
C GLN A 42 -5.54 1.40 -6.53
N ALA A 43 -5.15 0.94 -5.34
CA ALA A 43 -3.83 0.34 -5.12
C ALA A 43 -3.62 -0.91 -6.00
N GLY A 44 -4.65 -1.76 -6.13
CA GLY A 44 -4.62 -2.96 -6.97
C GLY A 44 -4.44 -2.66 -8.45
N ARG A 45 -5.15 -1.64 -8.97
CA ARG A 45 -4.98 -1.17 -10.36
C ARG A 45 -3.58 -0.62 -10.59
N GLY A 46 -3.09 0.24 -9.69
CA GLY A 46 -1.73 0.77 -9.77
C GLY A 46 -0.66 -0.34 -9.73
N ALA A 47 -0.83 -1.34 -8.86
CA ALA A 47 0.06 -2.50 -8.83
C ALA A 47 0.02 -3.32 -10.13
N ALA A 48 -1.15 -3.49 -10.73
CA ALA A 48 -1.29 -4.17 -12.02
C ALA A 48 -0.60 -3.40 -13.15
N GLU A 49 -0.78 -2.08 -13.23
CA GLU A 49 -0.12 -1.22 -14.21
C GLU A 49 1.40 -1.26 -14.08
N ILE A 50 1.92 -1.18 -12.85
CA ILE A 50 3.37 -1.33 -12.57
C ILE A 50 3.88 -2.69 -13.03
N ALA A 51 3.13 -3.77 -12.76
CA ALA A 51 3.52 -5.12 -13.17
C ALA A 51 3.56 -5.26 -14.69
N ILE A 52 2.55 -4.77 -15.40
CA ILE A 52 2.48 -4.79 -16.87
C ILE A 52 3.61 -3.94 -17.48
N GLY A 53 3.78 -2.71 -17.01
CA GLY A 53 4.85 -1.81 -17.47
C GLY A 53 6.24 -2.40 -17.20
N GLY A 54 6.44 -2.98 -16.02
CA GLY A 54 7.67 -3.69 -15.67
C GLY A 54 7.97 -4.86 -16.59
N LEU A 55 6.95 -5.66 -16.94
CA LEU A 55 7.11 -6.78 -17.88
C LEU A 55 7.47 -6.29 -19.30
N LEU A 56 6.81 -5.24 -19.79
CA LEU A 56 7.12 -4.64 -21.10
C LEU A 56 8.56 -4.09 -21.14
N LEU A 57 8.99 -3.38 -20.09
CA LEU A 57 10.36 -2.90 -19.97
C LEU A 57 11.37 -4.05 -19.88
N PHE A 58 11.02 -5.14 -19.20
CA PHE A 58 11.86 -6.33 -19.14
C PHE A 58 12.05 -6.97 -20.53
N VAL A 59 10.97 -7.12 -21.31
CA VAL A 59 11.06 -7.60 -22.69
C VAL A 59 11.90 -6.66 -23.56
N ALA A 60 11.72 -5.34 -23.43
CA ALA A 60 12.52 -4.36 -24.14
C ALA A 60 14.01 -4.45 -23.77
N LEU A 61 14.34 -4.69 -22.50
CA LEU A 61 15.71 -4.89 -22.03
C LEU A 61 16.34 -6.16 -22.63
N LEU A 62 15.59 -7.26 -22.73
CA LEU A 62 16.07 -8.49 -23.40
C LEU A 62 16.34 -8.25 -24.88
N ALA A 63 15.46 -7.51 -25.58
CA ALA A 63 15.67 -7.14 -26.98
C ALA A 63 16.89 -6.23 -27.17
N LEU A 64 17.12 -5.27 -26.26
CA LEU A 64 18.32 -4.43 -26.27
C LEU A 64 19.58 -5.24 -25.99
N ALA A 65 19.56 -6.18 -25.05
CA ALA A 65 20.68 -7.08 -24.79
C ALA A 65 21.01 -7.93 -26.03
N ALA A 66 20.00 -8.50 -26.68
CA ALA A 66 20.18 -9.23 -27.94
C ALA A 66 20.76 -8.34 -29.04
N THR A 67 20.26 -7.11 -29.18
CA THR A 67 20.77 -6.11 -30.14
C THR A 67 22.24 -5.80 -29.87
N ALA A 68 22.61 -5.58 -28.60
CA ALA A 68 23.99 -5.32 -28.21
C ALA A 68 24.92 -6.49 -28.52
N VAL A 69 24.47 -7.74 -28.26
CA VAL A 69 25.23 -8.94 -28.62
C VAL A 69 25.42 -9.00 -30.13
N LEU A 70 24.35 -8.90 -30.92
CA LEU A 70 24.43 -8.94 -32.39
C LEU A 70 25.34 -7.86 -32.97
N ALA A 71 25.28 -6.64 -32.44
CA ALA A 71 26.16 -5.56 -32.84
C ALA A 71 27.63 -5.88 -32.52
N LEU A 72 27.91 -6.38 -31.31
CA LEU A 72 29.27 -6.68 -30.86
C LEU A 72 29.86 -7.90 -31.58
N MET A 73 29.04 -8.85 -32.02
CA MET A 73 29.45 -9.99 -32.84
C MET A 73 30.07 -9.59 -34.20
N THR A 74 29.85 -8.36 -34.66
CA THR A 74 30.50 -7.85 -35.88
C THR A 74 31.99 -7.56 -35.70
N VAL A 75 32.45 -7.43 -34.45
CA VAL A 75 33.84 -7.07 -34.11
C VAL A 75 34.56 -8.13 -33.26
N VAL A 76 33.82 -9.00 -32.54
CA VAL A 76 34.40 -10.09 -31.72
C VAL A 76 33.67 -11.42 -31.92
N GLN A 77 34.23 -12.52 -31.42
CA GLN A 77 33.61 -13.85 -31.52
C GLN A 77 32.24 -13.92 -30.83
N PRO A 78 31.29 -14.74 -31.34
CA PRO A 78 29.92 -14.83 -30.83
C PRO A 78 29.79 -15.04 -29.32
N TRP A 79 30.55 -16.00 -28.79
CA TRP A 79 30.52 -16.33 -27.37
C TRP A 79 31.07 -15.20 -26.49
N LEU A 80 32.07 -14.46 -26.98
CA LEU A 80 32.69 -13.37 -26.25
C LEU A 80 31.78 -12.14 -26.21
N ALA A 81 31.09 -11.85 -27.32
CA ALA A 81 30.08 -10.79 -27.35
C ALA A 81 28.97 -11.01 -26.32
N ALA A 82 28.43 -12.24 -26.28
CA ALA A 82 27.42 -12.62 -25.28
C ALA A 82 27.95 -12.49 -23.85
N LEU A 83 29.18 -12.90 -23.58
CA LEU A 83 29.81 -12.81 -22.26
C LEU A 83 29.98 -11.35 -21.81
N ILE A 84 30.48 -10.47 -22.70
CA ILE A 84 30.69 -9.05 -22.38
C ILE A 84 29.36 -8.37 -22.02
N VAL A 85 28.32 -8.58 -22.82
CA VAL A 85 27.00 -7.99 -22.56
C VAL A 85 26.39 -8.56 -21.26
N ALA A 86 26.53 -9.87 -21.03
CA ALA A 86 26.04 -10.50 -19.80
C ALA A 86 26.71 -9.93 -18.54
N VAL A 87 28.02 -9.73 -18.55
CA VAL A 87 28.76 -9.12 -17.43
C VAL A 87 28.32 -7.67 -17.24
N ALA A 88 28.22 -6.88 -18.32
CA ALA A 88 27.81 -5.47 -18.23
C ALA A 88 26.40 -5.32 -17.63
N VAL A 89 25.42 -6.07 -18.15
CA VAL A 89 24.05 -6.06 -17.62
C VAL A 89 23.99 -6.62 -16.20
N GLY A 90 24.76 -7.68 -15.91
CA GLY A 90 24.85 -8.28 -14.58
C GLY A 90 25.35 -7.31 -13.51
N LEU A 91 26.37 -6.50 -13.82
CA LEU A 91 26.87 -5.47 -12.89
C LEU A 91 25.81 -4.41 -12.60
N VAL A 92 25.11 -3.91 -13.63
CA VAL A 92 24.00 -2.97 -13.44
C VAL A 92 22.90 -3.61 -12.58
N GLY A 93 22.56 -4.87 -12.85
CA GLY A 93 21.58 -5.64 -12.07
C GLY A 93 21.95 -5.75 -10.59
N ILE A 94 23.22 -6.05 -10.28
CA ILE A 94 23.71 -6.14 -8.89
C ILE A 94 23.57 -4.78 -8.18
N VAL A 95 23.90 -3.68 -8.84
CA VAL A 95 23.79 -2.32 -8.26
C VAL A 95 22.32 -1.98 -7.97
N VAL A 96 21.43 -2.20 -8.93
CA VAL A 96 19.99 -1.93 -8.78
C VAL A 96 19.38 -2.81 -7.67
N LEU A 97 19.71 -4.10 -7.66
CA LEU A 97 19.24 -5.05 -6.64
C LEU A 97 19.72 -4.64 -5.25
N SER A 98 20.99 -4.28 -5.11
CA SER A 98 21.56 -3.86 -3.84
C SER A 98 20.89 -2.60 -3.30
N LYS A 99 20.62 -1.61 -4.17
CA LYS A 99 19.86 -0.40 -3.82
C LYS A 99 18.43 -0.72 -3.41
N GLY A 100 17.73 -1.55 -4.18
CA GLY A 100 16.36 -1.97 -3.87
C GLY A 100 16.28 -2.68 -2.52
N LEU A 101 17.19 -3.63 -2.28
CA LEU A 101 17.24 -4.38 -1.03
C LEU A 101 17.59 -3.49 0.17
N SER A 102 18.50 -2.52 -0.03
CA SER A 102 18.79 -1.51 1.00
C SER A 102 17.56 -0.67 1.32
N ASN A 103 16.82 -0.18 0.32
CA ASN A 103 15.64 0.65 0.55
C ASN A 103 14.54 -0.09 1.31
N VAL A 104 14.35 -1.38 1.02
CA VAL A 104 13.41 -2.24 1.75
C VAL A 104 13.89 -2.50 3.19
N ARG A 105 15.19 -2.79 3.37
CA ARG A 105 15.78 -3.04 4.71
C ARG A 105 15.85 -1.79 5.58
N SER A 106 15.97 -0.61 5.00
CA SER A 106 16.02 0.68 5.71
C SER A 106 14.65 1.21 6.15
N GLY A 107 13.54 0.55 5.80
CA GLY A 107 12.20 0.95 6.23
C GLY A 107 12.01 0.71 7.74
N ASN A 108 11.66 1.65 8.61
CA ASN A 108 10.80 2.85 8.49
C ASN A 108 9.44 2.62 7.82
N LEU A 109 9.07 1.37 7.53
CA LEU A 109 7.73 1.01 7.08
C LEU A 109 6.67 1.24 8.17
N ALA A 110 7.11 1.31 9.43
CA ALA A 110 6.30 1.72 10.55
C ALA A 110 6.33 3.26 10.65
N PRO A 111 5.19 3.97 10.59
CA PRO A 111 5.16 5.42 10.65
C PRO A 111 5.67 5.89 12.02
N LYS A 112 6.93 6.34 12.06
CA LYS A 112 7.61 6.77 13.31
C LYS A 112 6.80 7.81 14.06
N ARG A 113 6.27 8.80 13.35
CA ARG A 113 5.42 9.85 13.93
C ARG A 113 4.19 9.28 14.62
N THR A 114 3.50 8.32 14.00
CA THR A 114 2.32 7.67 14.59
C THR A 114 2.69 6.82 15.79
N ILE A 115 3.81 6.11 15.75
CA ILE A 115 4.29 5.28 16.86
C ILE A 115 4.73 6.14 18.05
N ASP A 116 5.38 7.27 17.78
CA ASP A 116 5.78 8.23 18.81
C ASP A 116 4.55 8.88 19.46
N SER A 117 3.55 9.29 18.67
CA SER A 117 2.27 9.80 19.21
C SER A 117 1.53 8.78 20.08
N LEU A 118 1.56 7.49 19.71
CA LEU A 118 0.94 6.43 20.52
C LEU A 118 1.72 6.16 21.81
N ARG A 119 3.05 6.29 21.80
CA ARG A 119 3.89 6.16 23.00
C ARG A 119 3.66 7.30 23.98
N ASP A 120 3.55 8.54 23.51
CA ASP A 120 3.27 9.69 24.37
C ASP A 120 1.87 9.59 25.01
N ASN A 121 0.87 9.16 24.25
CA ASN A 121 -0.50 8.98 24.78
C ASN A 121 -0.57 7.90 25.89
N THR A 122 0.19 6.80 25.76
CA THR A 122 0.24 5.78 26.82
C THR A 122 1.01 6.22 28.07
N ARG A 123 1.99 7.13 27.91
CA ARG A 123 2.67 7.78 29.04
C ARG A 123 1.73 8.69 29.81
N TRP A 124 1.01 9.57 29.11
CA TRP A 124 0.05 10.49 29.72
C TRP A 124 -1.08 9.74 30.44
N ALA A 125 -1.60 8.67 29.84
CA ALA A 125 -2.61 7.81 30.47
C ALA A 125 -2.11 7.10 31.75
N LYS A 126 -0.81 6.75 31.83
CA LYS A 126 -0.22 6.14 33.03
C LYS A 126 0.05 7.14 34.15
N GLU A 127 0.34 8.39 33.82
CA GLU A 127 0.54 9.47 34.82
C GLU A 127 -0.78 9.90 35.47
N GLN A 128 -1.91 9.76 34.77
CA GLN A 128 -3.22 10.17 35.28
C GLN A 128 -3.94 9.11 36.11
N LEU A 129 -3.47 7.86 36.06
CA LEU A 129 -3.96 6.73 36.87
C LEU A 129 -3.13 6.51 38.15
N ARG A 130 -2.14 7.38 38.40
CA ARG A 130 -1.28 7.38 39.60
C ARG A 130 -1.62 8.57 40.47
#